data_AF-A0A9E1WQ36-F1
#
_entry.id   AF-A0A9E1WQ36-F1
#
_cell.length_a   1.000
_cell.length_b   1.000
_cell.length_c   1.000
_cell.angle_alpha   90.00
_cell.angle_beta   90.00
_cell.angle_gamma   90.00
#
_symmetry.space_group_name_H-M   'P 1'
#
loop_
_entity.id
_entity.type
_entity.pdbx_description
1 polymer ?
#
loop_
_entity_poly.entity_id
_entity_poly.type
_entity_poly.pdbx_seq_one_letter_code
_entity_poly.pdbx_strand_id
1 'polypeptide(L)'
;MTAKTAMSDITKSNAWTRLEAHREEIASATLSDMFIADDERASRLSWELDGLNVDLSRQRLTTDTLDLLMDLARAADVEARRDAMFAGQPINPTEDRAVLHVALRDETGLTGVGAEAKIQRQTMIDFADAIRAGAETGATGQAFCDVVNIGIGGSHQGPMVATTALANSVNTPRVHYVANVDGTDLSTALRGLDPATTLILVASKTFTTAETMTNANSARAWLTSALGDDAVAQHFCALSTNEAAAGEFGIPAARVFPFADWVGGRFSLWSSIGLSTALAVGGAAFEQLLSGAHAMDRHFSSSPLGENLPVLLAVTDLWNRIFLDLPVRAVLPYDERLRHLPAHLQQLEMESNGKGVTLSGEPVSGPPASVIFGATGTNGQHSFHQLLHQGPALVAAEFIAVAMPGHDLAGHHDILLANMLAQAQALANGTADPETPHHHCPGNRPSTVILLKTLDPYRLGMLLALYEHKVMAEGAIWNINSFDQFGVQLGKALSGPVLSALKGDSTPNDPATAAALAKLRAWRS
;
A
#
# COMPACT_ATOMS: atom_id res chain seq x y z
N MET A 1 33.52 -19.50 -10.03
CA MET A 1 32.04 -19.42 -10.11
C MET A 1 31.73 -18.36 -11.14
N THR A 2 31.32 -18.77 -12.34
CA THR A 2 30.86 -17.85 -13.37
C THR A 2 29.61 -17.14 -12.86
N ALA A 3 29.62 -15.81 -12.83
CA ALA A 3 28.43 -15.02 -12.55
C ALA A 3 27.35 -15.48 -13.53
N LYS A 4 26.29 -16.10 -13.00
CA LYS A 4 25.11 -16.49 -13.76
C LYS A 4 24.60 -15.18 -14.38
N THR A 5 24.63 -15.05 -15.71
CA THR A 5 24.09 -13.87 -16.38
C THR A 5 22.61 -13.84 -16.04
N ALA A 6 22.18 -12.86 -15.23
CA ALA A 6 20.77 -12.73 -14.86
C ALA A 6 19.93 -12.69 -16.14
N MET A 7 18.89 -13.51 -16.20
CA MET A 7 18.03 -13.62 -17.36
C MET A 7 17.29 -12.29 -17.54
N SER A 8 17.53 -11.60 -18.66
CA SER A 8 17.02 -10.24 -18.86
C SER A 8 15.50 -10.20 -19.11
N ASP A 9 14.94 -11.27 -19.68
CA ASP A 9 13.53 -11.39 -20.06
C ASP A 9 12.99 -12.77 -19.67
N ILE A 10 12.18 -12.82 -18.62
CA ILE A 10 11.60 -14.04 -18.05
C ILE A 10 10.68 -14.78 -19.04
N THR A 11 10.09 -14.07 -19.99
CA THR A 11 9.14 -14.64 -20.98
C THR A 11 9.81 -15.57 -21.99
N LYS A 12 11.14 -15.49 -22.11
CA LYS A 12 11.94 -16.36 -22.99
C LYS A 12 12.50 -17.59 -22.28
N SER A 13 12.17 -17.76 -21.00
CA SER A 13 12.67 -18.87 -20.20
C SER A 13 11.92 -20.18 -20.51
N ASN A 14 12.59 -21.32 -20.33
CA ASN A 14 11.92 -22.62 -20.40
C ASN A 14 10.80 -22.76 -19.35
N ALA A 15 10.98 -22.18 -18.16
CA ALA A 15 9.95 -22.17 -17.12
C ALA A 15 8.66 -21.47 -17.61
N TRP A 16 8.80 -20.35 -18.34
CA TRP A 16 7.67 -19.67 -18.95
C TRP A 16 6.98 -20.50 -20.02
N THR A 17 7.73 -21.08 -20.97
CA THR A 17 7.17 -21.95 -22.01
C THR A 17 6.43 -23.16 -21.42
N ARG A 18 6.92 -23.74 -20.31
CA ARG A 18 6.23 -24.82 -19.59
C ARG A 18 4.90 -24.35 -18.99
N LEU A 19 4.84 -23.13 -18.45
CA LEU A 19 3.59 -22.55 -17.95
C LEU A 19 2.58 -22.27 -19.05
N GLU A 20 3.03 -21.80 -20.23
CA GLU A 20 2.16 -21.63 -21.40
C GLU A 20 1.57 -22.97 -21.84
N ALA A 21 2.38 -24.02 -21.93
CA ALA A 21 1.90 -25.37 -22.24
C ALA A 21 0.91 -25.88 -21.18
N HIS A 22 1.25 -25.74 -19.89
CA HIS A 22 0.38 -26.16 -18.79
C HIS A 22 -0.97 -25.41 -18.77
N ARG A 23 -0.97 -24.12 -19.11
CA ARG A 23 -2.18 -23.32 -19.25
C ARG A 23 -3.12 -23.92 -20.30
N GLU A 24 -2.59 -24.34 -21.45
CA GLU A 24 -3.39 -25.00 -22.49
C GLU A 24 -3.92 -26.37 -22.01
N GLU A 25 -3.11 -27.13 -21.29
CA GLU A 25 -3.50 -28.43 -20.73
C GLU A 25 -4.70 -28.31 -19.77
N ILE A 26 -4.71 -27.28 -18.91
CA ILE A 26 -5.80 -27.06 -17.94
C ILE A 26 -6.88 -26.09 -18.42
N ALA A 27 -6.85 -25.64 -19.68
CA ALA A 27 -7.73 -24.59 -20.20
C ALA A 27 -9.22 -24.94 -20.04
N SER A 28 -9.56 -26.22 -20.25
CA SER A 28 -10.93 -26.75 -20.15
C SER A 28 -11.37 -27.07 -18.72
N ALA A 29 -10.44 -27.17 -17.77
CA ALA A 29 -10.77 -27.47 -16.37
C ALA A 29 -11.35 -26.23 -15.68
N THR A 30 -12.51 -26.41 -15.04
CA THR A 30 -13.15 -25.40 -14.20
C THR A 30 -12.69 -25.54 -12.75
N LEU A 31 -12.87 -24.48 -11.95
CA LEU A 31 -12.69 -24.55 -10.49
C LEU A 31 -13.52 -25.68 -9.86
N SER A 32 -14.75 -25.90 -10.34
CA SER A 32 -15.59 -27.00 -9.86
C SER A 32 -14.94 -28.36 -10.13
N ASP A 33 -14.39 -28.58 -11.33
CA ASP A 33 -13.69 -29.82 -11.65
C ASP A 33 -12.46 -30.02 -10.75
N MET A 34 -11.73 -28.94 -10.47
CA MET A 34 -10.55 -28.96 -9.61
C MET A 34 -10.90 -29.33 -8.16
N PHE A 35 -12.04 -28.88 -7.62
CA PHE A 35 -12.52 -29.29 -6.30
C PHE A 35 -13.02 -30.74 -6.29
N ILE A 36 -13.60 -31.23 -7.38
CA ILE A 36 -14.02 -32.64 -7.52
C ILE A 36 -12.81 -33.57 -7.61
N ALA A 37 -11.72 -33.13 -8.24
CA ALA A 37 -10.52 -33.93 -8.46
C ALA A 37 -9.62 -34.04 -7.22
N ASP A 38 -9.76 -33.16 -6.23
CA ASP A 38 -8.93 -33.10 -5.03
C ASP A 38 -9.76 -32.71 -3.79
N ASP A 39 -10.23 -33.72 -3.06
CA ASP A 39 -11.03 -33.54 -1.84
C ASP A 39 -10.27 -32.79 -0.72
N GLU A 40 -8.94 -32.73 -0.79
CA GLU A 40 -8.08 -32.02 0.16
C GLU A 40 -7.63 -30.64 -0.35
N ARG A 41 -8.12 -30.21 -1.51
CA ARG A 41 -7.70 -28.96 -2.17
C ARG A 41 -7.74 -27.75 -1.26
N ALA A 42 -8.81 -27.62 -0.47
CA ALA A 42 -9.00 -26.48 0.43
C ALA A 42 -7.88 -26.39 1.47
N SER A 43 -7.49 -27.51 2.08
CA SER A 43 -6.37 -27.56 3.03
C SER A 43 -5.01 -27.47 2.35
N ARG A 44 -4.87 -28.05 1.15
CA ARG A 44 -3.58 -28.11 0.43
C ARG A 44 -3.15 -26.77 -0.14
N LEU A 45 -4.12 -25.92 -0.50
CA LEU A 45 -3.91 -24.59 -1.05
C LEU A 45 -4.18 -23.49 -0.01
N SER A 46 -3.96 -23.80 1.28
CA SER A 46 -4.11 -22.86 2.37
C SER A 46 -2.89 -22.90 3.29
N TRP A 47 -2.41 -21.72 3.67
CA TRP A 47 -1.24 -21.55 4.53
C TRP A 47 -1.57 -20.56 5.64
N GLU A 48 -1.04 -20.79 6.84
CA GLU A 48 -1.24 -19.91 8.00
C GLU A 48 0.10 -19.50 8.61
N LEU A 49 0.21 -18.23 8.97
CA LEU A 49 1.30 -17.67 9.77
C LEU A 49 0.70 -16.77 10.85
N ASP A 50 0.90 -17.10 12.12
CA ASP A 50 0.50 -16.31 13.30
C ASP A 50 -0.96 -15.78 13.29
N GLY A 51 -1.88 -16.58 12.72
CA GLY A 51 -3.29 -16.22 12.57
C GLY A 51 -3.60 -15.29 11.39
N LEU A 52 -2.69 -15.17 10.43
CA LEU A 52 -2.96 -14.72 9.06
C LEU A 52 -3.00 -15.96 8.17
N ASN A 53 -4.15 -16.26 7.58
CA ASN A 53 -4.35 -17.35 6.65
C ASN A 53 -4.49 -16.84 5.21
N VAL A 54 -3.85 -17.50 4.25
CA VAL A 54 -4.01 -17.27 2.82
C VAL A 54 -4.54 -18.54 2.18
N ASP A 55 -5.75 -18.48 1.63
CA ASP A 55 -6.44 -19.55 0.91
C ASP A 55 -6.49 -19.24 -0.59
N LEU A 56 -5.79 -20.06 -1.38
CA LEU A 56 -5.73 -20.03 -2.84
C LEU A 56 -6.55 -21.15 -3.49
N SER A 57 -7.36 -21.88 -2.73
CA SER A 57 -8.14 -23.02 -3.24
C SER A 57 -9.13 -22.66 -4.35
N ARG A 58 -9.61 -21.40 -4.36
CA ARG A 58 -10.48 -20.83 -5.39
C ARG A 58 -9.72 -20.12 -6.52
N GLN A 59 -8.42 -20.32 -6.62
CA GLN A 59 -7.62 -19.97 -7.79
C GLN A 59 -7.62 -21.12 -8.80
N ARG A 60 -7.46 -20.83 -10.10
CA ARG A 60 -7.34 -21.86 -11.15
C ARG A 60 -5.92 -22.46 -11.16
N LEU A 61 -5.54 -23.07 -10.04
CA LEU A 61 -4.22 -23.64 -9.77
C LEU A 61 -4.33 -25.14 -9.47
N THR A 62 -3.46 -25.97 -10.04
CA THR A 62 -3.19 -27.33 -9.56
C THR A 62 -1.89 -27.35 -8.78
N THR A 63 -1.55 -28.47 -8.14
CA THR A 63 -0.21 -28.67 -7.55
C THR A 63 0.88 -28.50 -8.61
N ASP A 64 0.68 -29.06 -9.80
CA ASP A 64 1.61 -28.89 -10.93
C ASP A 64 1.73 -27.41 -11.35
N THR A 65 0.61 -26.64 -11.34
CA THR A 65 0.68 -25.20 -11.61
C THR A 65 1.60 -24.50 -10.62
N LEU A 66 1.46 -24.81 -9.32
CA LEU A 66 2.30 -24.20 -8.29
C LEU A 66 3.76 -24.59 -8.44
N ASP A 67 4.07 -25.86 -8.70
CA ASP A 67 5.45 -26.32 -8.90
C ASP A 67 6.11 -25.60 -10.10
N LEU A 68 5.37 -25.43 -11.20
CA LEU A 68 5.83 -24.68 -12.38
C LEU A 68 6.04 -23.18 -12.07
N LEU A 69 5.14 -22.57 -11.29
CA LEU A 69 5.30 -21.19 -10.85
C LEU A 69 6.50 -21.02 -9.90
N MET A 70 6.79 -22.01 -9.06
CA MET A 70 7.99 -22.00 -8.22
C MET A 70 9.26 -22.16 -9.07
N ASP A 71 9.24 -23.00 -10.10
CA ASP A 71 10.33 -23.09 -11.07
C ASP A 71 10.57 -21.75 -11.79
N LEU A 72 9.51 -21.02 -12.14
CA LEU A 72 9.61 -19.68 -12.71
C LEU A 72 10.25 -18.69 -11.74
N ALA A 73 9.81 -18.67 -10.48
CA ALA A 73 10.38 -17.80 -9.44
C ALA A 73 11.87 -18.09 -9.19
N ARG A 74 12.28 -19.36 -9.20
CA ARG A 74 13.69 -19.76 -9.14
C ARG A 74 14.46 -19.34 -10.40
N ALA A 75 13.86 -19.48 -11.57
CA ALA A 75 14.49 -19.07 -12.83
C ALA A 75 14.73 -17.55 -12.90
N ALA A 76 13.87 -16.76 -12.26
CA ALA A 76 14.05 -15.32 -12.11
C ALA A 76 14.97 -14.92 -10.93
N ASP A 77 15.59 -15.88 -10.23
CA ASP A 77 16.47 -15.68 -9.09
C ASP A 77 15.85 -14.78 -7.98
N VAL A 78 14.54 -14.97 -7.68
CA VAL A 78 13.80 -14.20 -6.65
C VAL A 78 14.51 -14.23 -5.29
N GLU A 79 15.06 -15.39 -4.89
CA GLU A 79 15.79 -15.56 -3.63
C GLU A 79 17.04 -14.67 -3.58
N ALA A 80 17.80 -14.58 -4.67
CA ALA A 80 18.99 -13.75 -4.70
C ALA A 80 18.63 -12.25 -4.61
N ARG A 81 17.55 -11.83 -5.27
CA ARG A 81 17.05 -10.46 -5.20
C ARG A 81 16.57 -10.09 -3.80
N ARG A 82 15.88 -11.03 -3.14
CA ARG A 82 15.49 -10.94 -1.74
C ARG A 82 16.70 -10.77 -0.84
N ASP A 83 17.66 -11.67 -0.92
CA ASP A 83 18.81 -11.67 -0.04
C ASP A 83 19.65 -10.39 -0.21
N ALA A 84 19.75 -9.88 -1.45
CA ALA A 84 20.37 -8.58 -1.74
C ALA A 84 19.63 -7.40 -1.08
N MET A 85 18.29 -7.42 -1.04
CA MET A 85 17.49 -6.41 -0.33
C MET A 85 17.79 -6.41 1.17
N PHE A 86 17.71 -7.58 1.81
CA PHE A 86 17.97 -7.71 3.26
C PHE A 86 19.41 -7.38 3.63
N ALA A 87 20.37 -7.67 2.74
CA ALA A 87 21.77 -7.31 2.93
C ALA A 87 22.08 -5.83 2.68
N GLY A 88 21.09 -5.00 2.30
CA GLY A 88 21.28 -3.58 2.06
C GLY A 88 22.07 -3.24 0.81
N GLN A 89 22.12 -4.14 -0.17
CA GLN A 89 22.76 -3.86 -1.45
C GLN A 89 21.96 -2.78 -2.21
N PRO A 90 22.60 -2.00 -3.11
CA PRO A 90 21.95 -0.95 -3.89
C PRO A 90 21.06 -1.53 -4.99
N ILE A 91 19.95 -2.17 -4.61
CA ILE A 91 19.02 -2.82 -5.54
C ILE A 91 18.09 -1.84 -6.26
N ASN A 92 18.17 -0.55 -5.96
CA ASN A 92 17.59 0.54 -6.76
C ASN A 92 18.71 1.22 -7.57
N PRO A 93 19.16 0.61 -8.69
CA PRO A 93 20.35 1.06 -9.42
C PRO A 93 20.14 2.38 -10.16
N THR A 94 18.90 2.73 -10.52
CA THR A 94 18.59 3.97 -11.23
C THR A 94 18.77 5.22 -10.35
N GLU A 95 18.74 5.04 -9.02
CA GLU A 95 18.99 6.10 -8.05
C GLU A 95 20.23 5.82 -7.19
N ASP A 96 20.96 4.74 -7.45
CA ASP A 96 22.10 4.24 -6.66
C ASP A 96 21.80 4.14 -5.15
N ARG A 97 20.69 3.48 -4.81
CA ARG A 97 20.21 3.37 -3.43
C ARG A 97 19.96 1.95 -2.98
N ALA A 98 20.22 1.71 -1.70
CA ALA A 98 19.70 0.55 -0.98
C ALA A 98 18.17 0.66 -0.81
N VAL A 99 17.54 -0.47 -0.51
CA VAL A 99 16.10 -0.55 -0.21
C VAL A 99 15.92 -1.36 1.07
N LEU A 100 15.68 -0.66 2.18
CA LEU A 100 15.87 -1.22 3.52
C LEU A 100 14.70 -0.92 4.47
N HIS A 101 13.48 -0.76 3.97
CA HIS A 101 12.30 -0.54 4.82
C HIS A 101 12.13 -1.63 5.91
N VAL A 102 12.61 -2.85 5.66
CA VAL A 102 12.71 -3.94 6.65
C VAL A 102 13.63 -3.61 7.85
N ALA A 103 14.64 -2.76 7.70
CA ALA A 103 15.52 -2.33 8.79
C ALA A 103 14.81 -1.40 9.79
N LEU A 104 13.70 -0.75 9.40
CA LEU A 104 12.92 0.12 10.28
C LEU A 104 12.18 -0.67 11.39
N ARG A 105 11.99 -1.98 11.16
CA ARG A 105 11.23 -2.89 12.01
C ARG A 105 12.02 -4.13 12.45
N ASP A 106 13.31 -4.19 12.13
CA ASP A 106 14.18 -5.31 12.51
C ASP A 106 14.63 -5.22 13.97
N GLU A 107 14.17 -6.16 14.79
CA GLU A 107 14.59 -6.32 16.19
C GLU A 107 15.68 -7.39 16.39
N THR A 108 15.99 -8.15 15.34
CA THR A 108 16.82 -9.36 15.43
C THR A 108 18.20 -9.21 14.83
N GLY A 109 18.46 -8.11 14.14
CA GLY A 109 19.68 -7.90 13.37
C GLY A 109 19.70 -8.66 12.03
N LEU A 110 18.53 -9.05 11.51
CA LEU A 110 18.36 -9.69 10.22
C LEU A 110 19.01 -8.89 9.07
N THR A 111 18.95 -7.57 9.17
CA THR A 111 19.48 -6.63 8.16
C THR A 111 20.90 -6.18 8.44
N GLY A 112 21.38 -6.33 9.69
CA GLY A 112 22.66 -5.77 10.14
C GLY A 112 22.75 -4.24 10.23
N VAL A 113 21.69 -3.49 9.86
CA VAL A 113 21.72 -2.00 9.74
C VAL A 113 20.58 -1.27 10.45
N GLY A 114 19.94 -1.89 11.45
CA GLY A 114 18.75 -1.32 12.14
C GLY A 114 19.01 -0.40 13.34
N ALA A 115 20.25 -0.22 13.82
CA ALA A 115 20.51 0.46 15.09
C ALA A 115 20.05 1.93 15.11
N GLU A 116 20.38 2.69 14.06
CA GLU A 116 19.98 4.10 13.93
C GLU A 116 18.45 4.24 13.78
N ALA A 117 17.83 3.38 12.97
CA ALA A 117 16.39 3.35 12.79
C ALA A 117 15.65 3.09 14.11
N LYS A 118 16.19 2.21 14.97
CA LYS A 118 15.67 1.93 16.30
C LYS A 118 15.73 3.16 17.22
N ILE A 119 16.82 3.92 17.19
CA ILE A 119 16.96 5.17 17.97
C ILE A 119 15.94 6.21 17.50
N GLN A 120 15.85 6.45 16.19
CA GLN A 120 14.92 7.42 15.61
C GLN A 120 13.46 7.05 15.93
N ARG A 121 13.13 5.76 15.85
CA ARG A 121 11.82 5.24 16.22
C ARG A 121 11.52 5.46 17.70
N GLN A 122 12.46 5.19 18.60
CA GLN A 122 12.24 5.39 20.04
C GLN A 122 11.97 6.86 20.35
N THR A 123 12.77 7.77 19.78
CA THR A 123 12.56 9.22 19.92
C THR A 123 11.17 9.64 19.45
N MET A 124 10.71 9.10 18.32
CA MET A 124 9.36 9.36 17.80
C MET A 124 8.27 8.81 18.74
N ILE A 125 8.43 7.60 19.27
CA ILE A 125 7.49 6.97 20.19
C ILE A 125 7.40 7.76 21.51
N ASP A 126 8.54 8.12 22.09
CA ASP A 126 8.60 8.88 23.33
C ASP A 126 7.88 10.23 23.18
N PHE A 127 8.07 10.91 22.04
CA PHE A 127 7.34 12.13 21.72
C PHE A 127 5.84 11.90 21.58
N ALA A 128 5.42 10.84 20.87
CA ALA A 128 4.02 10.51 20.70
C ALA A 128 3.33 10.23 22.05
N ASP A 129 3.98 9.45 22.92
CA ASP A 129 3.45 9.13 24.25
C ASP A 129 3.43 10.36 25.17
N ALA A 130 4.40 11.27 25.07
CA ALA A 130 4.39 12.54 25.81
C ALA A 130 3.23 13.46 25.40
N ILE A 131 2.92 13.54 24.09
CA ILE A 131 1.75 14.27 23.59
C ILE A 131 0.45 13.63 24.11
N ARG A 132 0.32 12.31 24.02
CA ARG A 132 -0.86 11.58 24.48
C ARG A 132 -1.07 11.69 25.99
N ALA A 133 0.01 11.79 26.76
CA ALA A 133 -0.03 12.00 28.21
C ALA A 133 -0.32 13.47 28.60
N GLY A 134 -0.34 14.41 27.64
CA GLY A 134 -0.48 15.83 27.90
C GLY A 134 0.75 16.48 28.55
N ALA A 135 1.91 15.80 28.52
CA ALA A 135 3.17 16.34 29.00
C ALA A 135 3.78 17.34 28.01
N GLU A 136 3.52 17.13 26.71
CA GLU A 136 3.80 18.09 25.65
C GLU A 136 2.50 18.84 25.30
N THR A 137 2.53 20.16 25.40
CA THR A 137 1.36 21.03 25.22
C THR A 137 1.56 22.02 24.08
N GLY A 138 0.47 22.63 23.61
CA GLY A 138 0.52 23.77 22.70
C GLY A 138 0.96 25.07 23.38
N ALA A 139 1.01 26.15 22.61
CA ALA A 139 1.40 27.51 23.01
C ALA A 139 0.58 28.08 24.17
N THR A 140 -0.62 27.55 24.40
CA THR A 140 -1.50 27.97 25.49
C THR A 140 -1.38 27.10 26.75
N GLY A 141 -0.48 26.11 26.77
CA GLY A 141 -0.34 25.14 27.86
C GLY A 141 -1.42 24.04 27.85
N GLN A 142 -2.28 23.99 26.84
CA GLN A 142 -3.30 22.96 26.70
C GLN A 142 -2.77 21.72 25.99
N ALA A 143 -3.25 20.54 26.40
CA ALA A 143 -2.95 19.28 25.72
C ALA A 143 -3.54 19.27 24.29
N PHE A 144 -2.90 18.54 23.39
CA PHE A 144 -3.39 18.41 22.02
C PHE A 144 -4.59 17.46 21.96
N CYS A 145 -5.65 17.93 21.30
CA CYS A 145 -6.87 17.16 21.03
C CYS A 145 -6.91 16.65 19.59
N ASP A 146 -6.24 17.36 18.68
CA ASP A 146 -6.26 17.09 17.25
C ASP A 146 -4.85 17.16 16.67
N VAL A 147 -4.60 16.32 15.67
CA VAL A 147 -3.40 16.27 14.86
C VAL A 147 -3.80 16.35 13.40
N VAL A 148 -3.17 17.24 12.63
CA VAL A 148 -3.37 17.34 11.18
C VAL A 148 -2.10 16.88 10.48
N ASN A 149 -2.15 15.72 9.83
CA ASN A 149 -1.05 15.19 9.04
C ASN A 149 -1.16 15.68 7.58
N ILE A 150 -0.26 16.57 7.20
CA ILE A 150 -0.17 17.14 5.84
C ILE A 150 0.93 16.40 5.07
N GLY A 151 0.53 15.63 4.07
CA GLY A 151 1.44 14.85 3.23
C GLY A 151 0.68 14.20 2.07
N ILE A 152 1.37 13.85 0.99
CA ILE A 152 0.76 13.24 -0.20
C ILE A 152 1.46 11.93 -0.57
N GLY A 153 0.71 10.99 -1.16
CA GLY A 153 1.21 9.68 -1.54
C GLY A 153 1.70 8.88 -0.34
N GLY A 154 2.98 8.51 -0.35
CA GLY A 154 3.58 7.64 0.67
C GLY A 154 3.59 8.22 2.08
N SER A 155 3.67 9.56 2.18
CA SER A 155 3.61 10.31 3.45
C SER A 155 2.20 10.39 4.06
N HIS A 156 1.22 9.71 3.46
CA HIS A 156 -0.20 9.82 3.79
C HIS A 156 -0.90 8.47 3.82
N GLN A 157 -0.83 7.69 2.73
CA GLN A 157 -1.68 6.50 2.59
C GLN A 157 -1.39 5.42 3.62
N GLY A 158 -0.11 5.08 3.84
CA GLY A 158 0.28 4.08 4.85
C GLY A 158 -0.19 4.47 6.25
N PRO A 159 0.17 5.66 6.76
CA PRO A 159 -0.30 6.13 8.06
C PRO A 159 -1.82 6.21 8.17
N MET A 160 -2.52 6.66 7.12
CA MET A 160 -3.98 6.73 7.12
C MET A 160 -4.62 5.34 7.24
N VAL A 161 -4.10 4.33 6.55
CA VAL A 161 -4.56 2.93 6.71
C VAL A 161 -4.33 2.46 8.14
N ALA A 162 -3.12 2.62 8.67
CA ALA A 162 -2.78 2.14 10.00
C ALA A 162 -3.62 2.81 11.11
N THR A 163 -3.73 4.14 11.07
CA THR A 163 -4.56 4.91 12.01
C THR A 163 -6.03 4.53 11.89
N THR A 164 -6.57 4.45 10.68
CA THR A 164 -7.98 4.08 10.49
C THR A 164 -8.28 2.68 10.98
N ALA A 165 -7.35 1.74 10.76
CA ALA A 165 -7.52 0.34 11.13
C ALA A 165 -7.52 0.13 12.65
N LEU A 166 -6.72 0.93 13.38
CA LEU A 166 -6.34 0.64 14.77
C LEU A 166 -6.84 1.68 15.78
N ALA A 167 -7.10 2.92 15.38
CA ALA A 167 -7.57 3.96 16.30
C ALA A 167 -9.03 3.71 16.71
N ASN A 168 -9.33 3.94 17.99
CA ASN A 168 -10.68 3.92 18.52
C ASN A 168 -11.16 5.35 18.84
N SER A 169 -12.46 5.53 19.06
CA SER A 169 -13.06 6.85 19.31
C SER A 169 -12.67 7.50 20.64
N VAL A 170 -12.07 6.75 21.57
CA VAL A 170 -11.59 7.25 22.86
C VAL A 170 -10.12 7.68 22.83
N ASN A 171 -9.40 7.39 21.74
CA ASN A 171 -8.02 7.81 21.58
C ASN A 171 -7.92 9.33 21.40
N THR A 172 -6.96 9.94 22.11
CA THR A 172 -6.56 11.34 21.94
C THR A 172 -5.04 11.39 21.71
N PRO A 173 -4.55 12.25 20.79
CA PRO A 173 -5.31 13.14 19.91
C PRO A 173 -5.99 12.42 18.73
N ARG A 174 -7.04 13.03 18.18
CA ARG A 174 -7.66 12.61 16.90
C ARG A 174 -6.77 13.02 15.74
N VAL A 175 -6.66 12.17 14.72
CA VAL A 175 -5.81 12.47 13.56
C VAL A 175 -6.65 12.73 12.32
N HIS A 176 -6.35 13.83 11.64
CA HIS A 176 -6.93 14.27 10.38
C HIS A 176 -5.85 14.21 9.30
N TYR A 177 -6.19 13.71 8.13
CA TYR A 177 -5.24 13.53 7.03
C TYR A 177 -5.56 14.48 5.89
N VAL A 178 -4.58 15.27 5.45
CA VAL A 178 -4.69 16.22 4.33
C VAL A 178 -3.62 15.89 3.30
N ALA A 179 -4.01 15.71 2.05
CA ALA A 179 -3.11 15.39 0.96
C ALA A 179 -3.28 16.30 -0.26
N ASN A 180 -4.52 16.56 -0.65
CA ASN A 180 -4.81 17.23 -1.91
C ASN A 180 -4.46 18.72 -1.82
N VAL A 181 -3.97 19.30 -2.92
CA VAL A 181 -3.74 20.75 -3.04
C VAL A 181 -5.03 21.52 -3.31
N ASP A 182 -6.12 20.82 -3.66
CA ASP A 182 -7.47 21.36 -3.58
C ASP A 182 -7.74 21.84 -2.14
N GLY A 183 -7.86 23.15 -1.95
CA GLY A 183 -8.07 23.77 -0.64
C GLY A 183 -9.32 23.30 0.09
N THR A 184 -10.25 22.61 -0.59
CA THR A 184 -11.38 21.92 0.04
C THR A 184 -10.92 20.87 1.05
N ASP A 185 -9.82 20.16 0.78
CA ASP A 185 -9.29 19.10 1.65
C ASP A 185 -8.83 19.69 2.99
N LEU A 186 -7.89 20.66 2.94
CA LEU A 186 -7.39 21.33 4.14
C LEU A 186 -8.51 22.10 4.89
N SER A 187 -9.35 22.85 4.17
CA SER A 187 -10.40 23.65 4.82
C SER A 187 -11.48 22.78 5.49
N THR A 188 -11.72 21.57 4.98
CA THR A 188 -12.61 20.60 5.62
C THR A 188 -11.96 20.00 6.86
N ALA A 189 -10.69 19.62 6.78
CA ALA A 189 -9.96 19.07 7.92
C ALA A 189 -9.83 20.07 9.08
N LEU A 190 -9.59 21.36 8.79
CA LEU A 190 -9.47 22.40 9.81
C LEU A 190 -10.82 22.89 10.37
N ARG A 191 -11.95 22.49 9.77
CA ARG A 191 -13.26 23.03 10.15
C ARG A 191 -13.64 22.58 11.56
N GLY A 192 -13.80 23.56 12.45
CA GLY A 192 -14.19 23.30 13.84
C GLY A 192 -13.06 22.85 14.74
N LEU A 193 -11.82 22.78 14.24
CA LEU A 193 -10.65 22.55 15.08
C LEU A 193 -10.27 23.83 15.84
N ASP A 194 -9.76 23.66 17.06
CA ASP A 194 -9.20 24.76 17.85
C ASP A 194 -7.67 24.85 17.60
N PRO A 195 -7.15 25.96 17.07
CA PRO A 195 -5.71 26.16 16.91
C PRO A 195 -4.92 25.91 18.20
N ALA A 196 -5.47 26.26 19.37
CA ALA A 196 -4.80 26.14 20.66
C ALA A 196 -4.51 24.70 21.10
N THR A 197 -5.24 23.72 20.53
CA THR A 197 -5.12 22.29 20.84
C THR A 197 -4.85 21.43 19.61
N THR A 198 -4.39 22.02 18.51
CA THR A 198 -4.10 21.31 17.24
C THR A 198 -2.60 21.25 16.97
N LEU A 199 -2.06 20.04 16.78
CA LEU A 199 -0.70 19.79 16.31
C LEU A 199 -0.70 19.57 14.78
N ILE A 200 0.23 20.14 14.05
CA ILE A 200 0.35 19.99 12.60
C ILE A 200 1.64 19.22 12.28
N LEU A 201 1.52 18.14 11.53
CA LEU A 201 2.65 17.35 11.04
C LEU A 201 2.84 17.63 9.55
N VAL A 202 4.03 18.09 9.17
CA VAL A 202 4.41 18.32 7.77
C VAL A 202 5.27 17.15 7.30
N ALA A 203 4.66 16.24 6.54
CA ALA A 203 5.27 15.00 6.10
C ALA A 203 5.74 15.09 4.63
N SER A 204 7.01 15.43 4.43
CA SER A 204 7.63 15.53 3.10
C SER A 204 9.12 15.24 3.19
N LYS A 205 9.58 14.23 2.44
CA LYS A 205 11.00 13.87 2.37
C LYS A 205 11.89 15.06 1.99
N THR A 206 11.50 15.80 0.95
CA THR A 206 12.29 16.93 0.43
C THR A 206 11.98 18.25 1.13
N PHE A 207 10.82 18.34 1.80
CA PHE A 207 10.26 19.58 2.35
C PHE A 207 10.00 20.67 1.28
N THR A 208 9.89 20.27 0.02
CA THR A 208 9.69 21.16 -1.13
C THR A 208 8.53 20.75 -2.03
N THR A 209 7.81 19.68 -1.68
CA THR A 209 6.66 19.20 -2.45
C THR A 209 5.59 20.28 -2.51
N ALA A 210 5.22 20.72 -3.72
CA ALA A 210 4.40 21.91 -3.93
C ALA A 210 3.04 21.81 -3.22
N GLU A 211 2.37 20.66 -3.35
CA GLU A 211 1.08 20.37 -2.72
C GLU A 211 1.20 20.43 -1.19
N THR A 212 2.16 19.69 -0.61
CA THR A 212 2.40 19.66 0.84
C THR A 212 2.74 21.04 1.39
N MET A 213 3.64 21.79 0.73
CA MET A 213 4.07 23.10 1.23
C MET A 213 3.00 24.18 1.08
N THR A 214 2.16 24.10 0.05
CA THR A 214 1.00 24.99 -0.09
C THR A 214 0.01 24.78 1.07
N ASN A 215 -0.25 23.52 1.42
CA ASN A 215 -1.09 23.17 2.56
C ASN A 215 -0.44 23.56 3.90
N ALA A 216 0.85 23.28 4.08
CA ALA A 216 1.58 23.63 5.31
C ALA A 216 1.60 25.14 5.55
N ASN A 217 1.85 25.95 4.51
CA ASN A 217 1.79 27.41 4.61
C ASN A 217 0.39 27.91 4.96
N SER A 218 -0.65 27.30 4.39
CA SER A 218 -2.04 27.66 4.68
C SER A 218 -2.44 27.28 6.11
N ALA A 219 -2.02 26.11 6.59
CA ALA A 219 -2.23 25.68 7.97
C ALA A 219 -1.45 26.55 8.97
N ARG A 220 -0.23 26.98 8.59
CA ARG A 220 0.55 27.95 9.37
C ARG A 220 -0.18 29.28 9.48
N ALA A 221 -0.66 29.82 8.37
CA ALA A 221 -1.44 31.07 8.39
C ALA A 221 -2.70 30.97 9.24
N TRP A 222 -3.43 29.84 9.15
CA TRP A 222 -4.58 29.56 10.02
C TRP A 222 -4.19 29.58 11.50
N LEU A 223 -3.12 28.88 11.87
CA LEU A 223 -2.66 28.79 13.26
C LEU A 223 -2.16 30.13 13.80
N THR A 224 -1.27 30.81 13.07
CA THR A 224 -0.65 32.06 13.53
C THR A 224 -1.63 33.23 13.55
N SER A 225 -2.69 33.19 12.73
CA SER A 225 -3.78 34.17 12.83
C SER A 225 -4.50 34.15 14.19
N ALA A 226 -4.47 33.02 14.89
CA ALA A 226 -5.10 32.84 16.19
C ALA A 226 -4.11 32.95 17.37
N LEU A 227 -2.89 32.42 17.22
CA LEU A 227 -1.94 32.26 18.33
C LEU A 227 -0.66 33.10 18.21
N GLY A 228 -0.45 33.78 17.07
CA GLY A 228 0.81 34.46 16.75
C GLY A 228 1.89 33.54 16.19
N ASP A 229 2.95 34.13 15.64
CA ASP A 229 4.02 33.41 14.92
C ASP A 229 4.86 32.51 15.84
N ASP A 230 5.02 32.88 17.12
CA ASP A 230 5.80 32.12 18.09
C ASP A 230 5.19 30.72 18.36
N ALA A 231 3.89 30.55 18.10
CA ALA A 231 3.21 29.27 18.29
C ALA A 231 3.68 28.17 17.32
N VAL A 232 4.29 28.53 16.18
CA VAL A 232 4.78 27.55 15.18
C VAL A 232 5.74 26.56 15.81
N ALA A 233 6.64 27.01 16.69
CA ALA A 233 7.65 26.17 17.31
C ALA A 233 7.08 25.06 18.19
N GLN A 234 5.83 25.19 18.67
CA GLN A 234 5.16 24.21 19.52
C GLN A 234 4.02 23.45 18.81
N HIS A 235 3.51 23.98 17.72
CA HIS A 235 2.38 23.39 17.01
C HIS A 235 2.75 22.72 15.69
N PHE A 236 4.01 22.77 15.27
CA PHE A 236 4.47 22.11 14.05
C PHE A 236 5.58 21.08 14.33
N CYS A 237 5.48 19.95 13.63
CA CYS A 237 6.55 18.95 13.51
C CYS A 237 6.83 18.69 12.03
N ALA A 238 8.08 18.37 11.71
CA ALA A 238 8.50 17.98 10.35
C ALA A 238 8.90 16.51 10.32
N LEU A 239 8.38 15.76 9.35
CA LEU A 239 8.80 14.38 9.06
C LEU A 239 9.57 14.44 7.73
N SER A 240 10.88 14.67 7.80
CA SER A 240 11.67 15.14 6.67
C SER A 240 13.16 14.84 6.85
N THR A 241 13.87 14.66 5.73
CA THR A 241 15.34 14.56 5.71
C THR A 241 16.00 15.92 5.49
N ASN A 242 15.21 16.99 5.28
CA ASN A 242 15.69 18.35 5.02
C ASN A 242 15.46 19.24 6.24
N GLU A 243 16.34 19.11 7.23
CA GLU A 243 16.27 19.85 8.50
C GLU A 243 16.41 21.37 8.30
N ALA A 244 17.23 21.80 7.34
CA ALA A 244 17.43 23.21 7.04
C ALA A 244 16.13 23.89 6.59
N ALA A 245 15.41 23.29 5.64
CA ALA A 245 14.14 23.83 5.17
C ALA A 245 13.05 23.80 6.26
N ALA A 246 13.05 22.79 7.13
CA ALA A 246 12.16 22.76 8.29
C ALA A 246 12.47 23.87 9.30
N GLY A 247 13.76 24.14 9.55
CA GLY A 247 14.21 25.26 10.37
C GLY A 247 13.83 26.62 9.80
N GLU A 248 14.00 26.83 8.49
CA GLU A 248 13.55 28.04 7.79
C GLU A 248 12.04 28.25 7.89
N PHE A 249 11.26 27.16 7.96
CA PHE A 249 9.82 27.20 8.19
C PHE A 249 9.45 27.59 9.65
N GLY A 250 10.40 27.53 10.58
CA GLY A 250 10.22 27.84 12.00
C GLY A 250 10.04 26.61 12.90
N ILE A 251 10.32 25.40 12.42
CA ILE A 251 10.21 24.15 13.20
C ILE A 251 11.55 23.91 13.91
N PRO A 252 11.59 23.82 15.25
CA PRO A 252 12.83 23.58 15.98
C PRO A 252 13.34 22.16 15.74
N ALA A 253 14.66 21.97 15.78
CA ALA A 253 15.30 20.67 15.54
C ALA A 253 14.73 19.52 16.39
N ALA A 254 14.33 19.79 17.64
CA ALA A 254 13.71 18.80 18.52
C ALA A 254 12.33 18.28 18.05
N ARG A 255 11.72 18.93 17.05
CA ARG A 255 10.45 18.56 16.43
C ARG A 255 10.60 18.21 14.95
N VAL A 256 11.84 17.98 14.51
CA VAL A 256 12.15 17.41 13.20
C VAL A 256 12.50 15.94 13.41
N PHE A 257 11.75 15.05 12.75
CA PHE A 257 11.93 13.61 12.82
C PHE A 257 12.46 13.08 11.48
N PRO A 258 13.79 12.91 11.35
CA PRO A 258 14.40 12.43 10.13
C PRO A 258 14.09 10.95 9.88
N PHE A 259 14.33 10.53 8.65
CA PHE A 259 14.32 9.12 8.25
C PHE A 259 15.35 8.91 7.14
N ALA A 260 15.78 7.67 6.91
CA ALA A 260 16.85 7.42 5.95
C ALA A 260 16.42 7.57 4.49
N ASP A 261 17.37 7.86 3.61
CA ASP A 261 17.15 8.07 2.18
C ASP A 261 16.73 6.79 1.42
N TRP A 262 17.15 5.62 1.89
CA TRP A 262 16.74 4.30 1.41
C TRP A 262 15.29 3.95 1.74
N VAL A 263 14.60 4.78 2.52
CA VAL A 263 13.14 4.66 2.74
C VAL A 263 12.41 5.24 1.52
N GLY A 264 11.82 4.34 0.74
CA GLY A 264 10.90 4.68 -0.34
C GLY A 264 9.57 5.19 0.22
N GLY A 265 8.96 6.18 -0.43
CA GLY A 265 7.75 6.83 0.09
C GLY A 265 6.60 5.84 0.35
N ARG A 266 6.29 4.97 -0.61
CA ARG A 266 5.23 3.94 -0.47
C ARG A 266 5.55 2.80 0.50
N PHE A 267 6.76 2.80 1.10
CA PHE A 267 7.24 1.86 2.13
C PHE A 267 7.59 2.59 3.43
N SER A 268 7.09 3.82 3.64
CA SER A 268 7.61 4.72 4.69
C SER A 268 6.83 4.72 6.00
N LEU A 269 5.67 4.06 6.10
CA LEU A 269 4.86 3.99 7.32
C LEU A 269 5.68 3.63 8.57
N TRP A 270 6.69 2.79 8.40
CA TRP A 270 7.52 2.24 9.48
C TRP A 270 8.56 3.22 10.04
N SER A 271 8.79 4.34 9.35
CA SER A 271 9.73 5.38 9.75
C SER A 271 9.04 6.49 10.57
N SER A 272 9.68 7.65 10.71
CA SER A 272 9.06 8.84 11.31
C SER A 272 7.76 9.27 10.64
N ILE A 273 7.52 8.89 9.38
CA ILE A 273 6.23 9.09 8.69
C ILE A 273 5.07 8.42 9.47
N GLY A 274 5.35 7.38 10.24
CA GLY A 274 4.41 6.72 11.14
C GLY A 274 4.01 7.53 12.38
N LEU A 275 4.57 8.72 12.63
CA LEU A 275 4.31 9.50 13.85
C LEU A 275 2.81 9.77 14.07
N SER A 276 2.06 10.09 13.00
CA SER A 276 0.61 10.27 13.09
C SER A 276 -0.11 9.02 13.60
N THR A 277 0.38 7.83 13.20
CA THR A 277 -0.15 6.55 13.69
C THR A 277 0.18 6.37 15.16
N ALA A 278 1.45 6.55 15.56
CA ALA A 278 1.88 6.44 16.94
C ALA A 278 1.12 7.39 17.88
N LEU A 279 0.85 8.63 17.43
CA LEU A 279 0.01 9.60 18.16
C LEU A 279 -1.43 9.08 18.33
N ALA A 280 -2.01 8.46 17.31
CA ALA A 280 -3.37 7.94 17.36
C ALA A 280 -3.50 6.70 18.26
N VAL A 281 -2.57 5.75 18.17
CA VAL A 281 -2.73 4.41 18.78
C VAL A 281 -1.84 4.19 20.01
N GLY A 282 -0.86 5.05 20.25
CA GLY A 282 0.15 4.91 21.30
C GLY A 282 1.38 4.11 20.88
N GLY A 283 2.50 4.36 21.56
CA GLY A 283 3.79 3.73 21.29
C GLY A 283 3.74 2.21 21.27
N ALA A 284 3.18 1.60 22.31
CA ALA A 284 3.11 0.15 22.44
C ALA A 284 2.36 -0.55 21.28
N ALA A 285 1.28 0.06 20.79
CA ALA A 285 0.55 -0.47 19.63
C ALA A 285 1.35 -0.27 18.33
N PHE A 286 2.07 0.85 18.18
CA PHE A 286 2.96 1.06 17.04
C PHE A 286 4.14 0.08 17.03
N GLU A 287 4.70 -0.27 18.18
CA GLU A 287 5.73 -1.33 18.27
C GLU A 287 5.19 -2.70 17.89
N GLN A 288 3.96 -3.05 18.32
CA GLN A 288 3.31 -4.29 17.90
C GLN A 288 3.09 -4.32 16.38
N LEU A 289 2.71 -3.19 15.77
CA LEU A 289 2.59 -3.05 14.32
C LEU A 289 3.92 -3.38 13.61
N LEU A 290 5.02 -2.84 14.09
CA LEU A 290 6.35 -3.14 13.55
C LEU A 290 6.75 -4.60 13.78
N SER A 291 6.46 -5.14 14.95
CA SER A 291 6.76 -6.54 15.29
C SER A 291 6.05 -7.53 14.36
N GLY A 292 4.79 -7.26 14.00
CA GLY A 292 4.06 -8.09 13.04
C GLY A 292 4.63 -8.00 11.63
N ALA A 293 4.99 -6.80 11.19
CA ALA A 293 5.66 -6.63 9.92
C ALA A 293 7.03 -7.35 9.87
N HIS A 294 7.80 -7.30 10.96
CA HIS A 294 9.05 -8.07 11.12
C HIS A 294 8.85 -9.59 11.10
N ALA A 295 7.73 -10.09 11.65
CA ALA A 295 7.40 -11.51 11.57
C ALA A 295 7.21 -11.96 10.12
N MET A 296 6.54 -11.14 9.30
CA MET A 296 6.41 -11.39 7.86
C MET A 296 7.74 -11.22 7.12
N ASP A 297 8.60 -10.28 7.53
CA ASP A 297 9.97 -10.15 6.98
C ASP A 297 10.78 -11.43 7.19
N ARG A 298 10.73 -12.00 8.40
CA ARG A 298 11.41 -13.25 8.73
C ARG A 298 10.84 -14.42 7.93
N HIS A 299 9.53 -14.52 7.81
CA HIS A 299 8.87 -15.53 6.97
C HIS A 299 9.35 -15.42 5.52
N PHE A 300 9.30 -14.22 4.96
CA PHE A 300 9.71 -13.97 3.59
C PHE A 300 11.19 -14.29 3.35
N SER A 301 12.07 -13.93 4.29
CA SER A 301 13.51 -14.14 4.23
C SER A 301 13.92 -15.61 4.31
N SER A 302 13.19 -16.44 5.07
CA SER A 302 13.67 -17.79 5.44
C SER A 302 12.83 -18.96 4.92
N SER A 303 11.55 -18.74 4.60
CA SER A 303 10.66 -19.83 4.19
C SER A 303 10.93 -20.27 2.74
N PRO A 304 10.86 -21.60 2.44
CA PRO A 304 10.92 -22.11 1.08
C PRO A 304 9.86 -21.46 0.19
N LEU A 305 10.17 -21.21 -1.10
CA LEU A 305 9.27 -20.45 -1.99
C LEU A 305 7.84 -21.01 -2.04
N GLY A 306 7.66 -22.34 -2.02
CA GLY A 306 6.34 -23.00 -2.05
C GLY A 306 5.51 -22.87 -0.76
N GLU A 307 6.09 -22.33 0.31
CA GLU A 307 5.43 -22.05 1.59
C GLU A 307 5.47 -20.55 1.93
N ASN A 308 6.08 -19.75 1.05
CA ASN A 308 6.37 -18.35 1.28
C ASN A 308 5.17 -17.50 0.83
N LEU A 309 4.43 -16.92 1.80
CA LEU A 309 3.13 -16.29 1.56
C LEU A 309 3.21 -15.14 0.55
N PRO A 310 4.17 -14.19 0.67
CA PRO A 310 4.36 -13.16 -0.36
C PRO A 310 4.64 -13.72 -1.77
N VAL A 311 5.47 -14.76 -1.87
CA VAL A 311 5.82 -15.37 -3.16
C VAL A 311 4.62 -16.08 -3.78
N LEU A 312 3.86 -16.85 -2.97
CA LEU A 312 2.63 -17.51 -3.39
C LEU A 312 1.61 -16.50 -3.94
N LEU A 313 1.43 -15.35 -3.28
CA LEU A 313 0.58 -14.27 -3.80
C LEU A 313 1.12 -13.64 -5.08
N ALA A 314 2.42 -13.41 -5.17
CA ALA A 314 3.06 -12.81 -6.34
C ALA A 314 2.90 -13.69 -7.60
N VAL A 315 3.18 -15.00 -7.47
CA VAL A 315 3.05 -15.91 -8.60
C VAL A 315 1.59 -16.18 -8.97
N THR A 316 0.67 -16.10 -8.00
CA THR A 316 -0.77 -16.22 -8.26
C THR A 316 -1.30 -15.01 -9.02
N ASP A 317 -0.89 -13.78 -8.67
CA ASP A 317 -1.23 -12.59 -9.45
C ASP A 317 -0.68 -12.68 -10.87
N LEU A 318 0.58 -13.10 -11.03
CA LEU A 318 1.20 -13.34 -12.34
C LEU A 318 0.44 -14.39 -13.16
N TRP A 319 0.06 -15.51 -12.54
CA TRP A 319 -0.75 -16.55 -13.18
C TRP A 319 -2.06 -16.00 -13.72
N ASN A 320 -2.80 -15.28 -12.88
CA ASN A 320 -4.06 -14.66 -13.26
C ASN A 320 -3.88 -13.63 -14.37
N ARG A 321 -2.95 -12.68 -14.19
CA ARG A 321 -2.75 -11.56 -15.10
C ARG A 321 -2.25 -11.97 -16.47
N ILE A 322 -1.33 -12.94 -16.54
CA ILE A 322 -0.66 -13.28 -17.78
C ILE A 322 -1.26 -14.51 -18.43
N PHE A 323 -1.36 -15.62 -17.70
CA PHE A 323 -1.73 -16.90 -18.29
C PHE A 323 -3.24 -17.08 -18.39
N LEU A 324 -4.01 -16.44 -17.50
CA LEU A 324 -5.47 -16.42 -17.54
C LEU A 324 -6.06 -15.15 -18.15
N ASP A 325 -5.24 -14.18 -18.55
CA ASP A 325 -5.66 -12.89 -19.14
C ASP A 325 -6.63 -12.10 -18.24
N LEU A 326 -6.32 -12.04 -16.95
CA LEU A 326 -7.06 -11.28 -15.93
C LEU A 326 -6.22 -10.09 -15.41
N PRO A 327 -6.07 -9.00 -16.18
CA PRO A 327 -5.13 -7.92 -15.88
C PRO A 327 -5.55 -7.02 -14.71
N VAL A 328 -6.75 -7.22 -14.17
CA VAL A 328 -7.30 -6.42 -13.07
C VAL A 328 -7.43 -7.29 -11.82
N ARG A 329 -7.09 -6.72 -10.66
CA ARG A 329 -7.31 -7.36 -9.37
C ARG A 329 -8.19 -6.49 -8.47
N ALA A 330 -9.30 -7.06 -8.00
CA ALA A 330 -10.20 -6.41 -7.05
C ALA A 330 -9.78 -6.76 -5.61
N VAL A 331 -9.44 -5.76 -4.81
CA VAL A 331 -9.14 -5.91 -3.37
C VAL A 331 -10.40 -5.58 -2.58
N LEU A 332 -10.93 -6.56 -1.84
CA LEU A 332 -12.25 -6.49 -1.20
C LEU A 332 -12.14 -6.77 0.31
N PRO A 333 -11.81 -5.76 1.14
CA PRO A 333 -11.78 -5.93 2.58
C PRO A 333 -13.20 -6.02 3.15
N TYR A 334 -13.53 -7.13 3.82
CA TYR A 334 -14.73 -7.32 4.63
C TYR A 334 -14.43 -6.94 6.09
N ASP A 335 -13.91 -5.72 6.25
CA ASP A 335 -13.77 -5.00 7.51
C ASP A 335 -13.73 -3.51 7.19
N GLU A 336 -14.67 -2.72 7.73
CA GLU A 336 -14.80 -1.30 7.41
C GLU A 336 -13.58 -0.47 7.85
N ARG A 337 -12.81 -0.96 8.83
CA ARG A 337 -11.59 -0.32 9.29
C ARG A 337 -10.47 -0.39 8.24
N LEU A 338 -10.59 -1.30 7.26
CA LEU A 338 -9.66 -1.45 6.14
C LEU A 338 -10.09 -0.71 4.87
N ARG A 339 -11.04 0.23 4.95
CA ARG A 339 -11.58 0.95 3.77
C ARG A 339 -10.55 1.68 2.90
N HIS A 340 -9.41 2.07 3.48
CA HIS A 340 -8.34 2.74 2.75
C HIS A 340 -7.27 1.78 2.20
N LEU A 341 -7.34 0.49 2.54
CA LEU A 341 -6.37 -0.52 2.08
C LEU A 341 -6.31 -0.64 0.56
N PRO A 342 -7.42 -0.68 -0.21
CA PRO A 342 -7.35 -0.74 -1.67
C PRO A 342 -6.57 0.44 -2.28
N ALA A 343 -6.79 1.66 -1.77
CA ALA A 343 -6.08 2.85 -2.24
C ALA A 343 -4.58 2.81 -1.88
N HIS A 344 -4.22 2.28 -0.70
CA HIS A 344 -2.84 2.04 -0.33
C HIS A 344 -2.15 1.03 -1.25
N LEU A 345 -2.81 -0.09 -1.56
CA LEU A 345 -2.26 -1.11 -2.46
C LEU A 345 -2.15 -0.62 -3.91
N GLN A 346 -3.05 0.26 -4.36
CA GLN A 346 -2.90 0.94 -5.64
C GLN A 346 -1.56 1.67 -5.71
N GLN A 347 -1.21 2.47 -4.71
CA GLN A 347 0.09 3.12 -4.71
C GLN A 347 1.23 2.10 -4.57
N LEU A 348 1.15 1.21 -3.58
CA LEU A 348 2.22 0.25 -3.28
C LEU A 348 2.58 -0.60 -4.49
N GLU A 349 1.60 -1.17 -5.20
CA GLU A 349 1.86 -2.10 -6.30
C GLU A 349 1.98 -1.39 -7.65
N MET A 350 1.08 -0.44 -7.97
CA MET A 350 1.07 0.18 -9.31
C MET A 350 2.22 1.18 -9.48
N GLU A 351 2.60 1.94 -8.44
CA GLU A 351 3.75 2.83 -8.53
C GLU A 351 5.08 2.05 -8.50
N SER A 352 5.11 0.88 -7.82
CA SER A 352 6.30 0.02 -7.80
C SER A 352 6.51 -0.73 -9.11
N ASN A 353 5.49 -1.49 -9.54
CA ASN A 353 5.62 -2.50 -10.59
C ASN A 353 4.99 -2.07 -11.92
N GLY A 354 4.31 -0.91 -11.98
CA GLY A 354 3.80 -0.32 -13.23
C GLY A 354 4.91 0.27 -14.10
N LYS A 355 5.85 -0.56 -14.54
CA LYS A 355 7.08 -0.17 -15.25
C LYS A 355 7.07 -0.66 -16.70
N GLY A 356 7.68 0.14 -17.58
CA GLY A 356 7.83 -0.17 -19.01
C GLY A 356 9.22 -0.64 -19.42
N VAL A 357 10.19 -0.64 -18.50
CA VAL A 357 11.60 -0.95 -18.78
C VAL A 357 12.16 -1.86 -17.69
N THR A 358 12.96 -2.86 -18.07
CA THR A 358 13.69 -3.78 -17.19
C THR A 358 14.95 -3.12 -16.61
N LEU A 359 15.58 -3.77 -15.62
CA LEU A 359 16.86 -3.35 -15.04
C LEU A 359 18.01 -3.37 -16.05
N SER A 360 17.87 -4.12 -17.16
CA SER A 360 18.84 -4.11 -18.25
C SER A 360 18.62 -2.97 -19.26
N GLY A 361 17.58 -2.14 -19.07
CA GLY A 361 17.25 -1.05 -19.98
C GLY A 361 16.41 -1.44 -21.20
N GLU A 362 15.89 -2.67 -21.24
CA GLU A 362 15.07 -3.17 -22.34
C GLU A 362 13.57 -2.97 -22.04
N PRO A 363 12.70 -2.82 -23.05
CA PRO A 363 11.26 -2.82 -22.84
C PRO A 363 10.77 -4.10 -22.16
N VAL A 364 9.80 -4.01 -21.24
CA VAL A 364 9.21 -5.20 -20.62
C VAL A 364 8.29 -5.92 -21.63
N SER A 365 8.39 -7.25 -21.70
CA SER A 365 7.66 -8.11 -22.65
C SER A 365 6.18 -8.38 -22.29
N GLY A 366 5.66 -7.76 -21.23
CA GLY A 366 4.29 -7.91 -20.76
C GLY A 366 3.95 -6.94 -19.63
N PRO A 367 2.68 -6.86 -19.19
CA PRO A 367 2.27 -5.97 -18.11
C PRO A 367 2.82 -6.49 -16.76
N PRO A 368 3.76 -5.81 -16.07
CA PRO A 368 4.37 -6.38 -14.87
C PRO A 368 3.48 -6.34 -13.63
N ALA A 369 2.45 -5.49 -13.62
CA ALA A 369 1.54 -5.28 -12.50
C ALA A 369 0.08 -5.31 -12.94
N SER A 370 -0.79 -5.73 -12.03
CA SER A 370 -2.25 -5.66 -12.20
C SER A 370 -2.77 -4.25 -11.97
N VAL A 371 -3.86 -3.89 -12.64
CA VAL A 371 -4.64 -2.70 -12.25
C VAL A 371 -5.43 -3.05 -10.98
N ILE A 372 -5.25 -2.26 -9.92
CA ILE A 372 -5.89 -2.51 -8.63
C ILE A 372 -7.07 -1.56 -8.45
N PHE A 373 -8.20 -2.10 -8.01
CA PHE A 373 -9.32 -1.33 -7.51
C PHE A 373 -10.01 -2.07 -6.36
N GLY A 374 -10.90 -1.41 -5.64
CA GLY A 374 -11.58 -2.05 -4.54
C GLY A 374 -12.45 -1.12 -3.71
N ALA A 375 -13.24 -1.73 -2.84
CA ALA A 375 -14.06 -1.09 -1.82
C ALA A 375 -14.33 -2.11 -0.71
N THR A 376 -14.83 -1.66 0.43
CA THR A 376 -15.22 -2.56 1.51
C THR A 376 -16.41 -3.44 1.13
N GLY A 377 -16.41 -4.68 1.60
CA GLY A 377 -17.61 -5.50 1.67
C GLY A 377 -18.50 -5.01 2.82
N THR A 378 -19.82 -4.95 2.67
CA THR A 378 -20.63 -5.37 1.51
C THR A 378 -20.89 -4.24 0.50
N ASN A 379 -20.38 -3.02 0.72
CA ASN A 379 -20.62 -1.87 -0.16
C ASN A 379 -20.27 -2.16 -1.63
N GLY A 380 -19.14 -2.84 -1.88
CA GLY A 380 -18.75 -3.26 -3.23
C GLY A 380 -19.77 -4.18 -3.90
N GLN A 381 -20.48 -5.03 -3.12
CA GLN A 381 -21.52 -5.93 -3.65
C GLN A 381 -22.65 -5.15 -4.31
N HIS A 382 -23.00 -4.01 -3.70
CA HIS A 382 -24.06 -3.11 -4.16
C HIS A 382 -23.54 -2.01 -5.10
N SER A 383 -22.36 -2.19 -5.68
CA SER A 383 -21.74 -1.22 -6.61
C SER A 383 -21.28 -1.90 -7.90
N PHE A 384 -20.25 -2.73 -7.83
CA PHE A 384 -19.57 -3.26 -9.02
C PHE A 384 -19.50 -4.80 -9.08
N HIS A 385 -20.02 -5.53 -8.09
CA HIS A 385 -20.01 -7.00 -8.14
C HIS A 385 -20.87 -7.58 -9.28
N GLN A 386 -21.82 -6.81 -9.81
CA GLN A 386 -22.49 -7.15 -11.08
C GLN A 386 -21.48 -7.44 -12.19
N LEU A 387 -20.47 -6.58 -12.35
CA LEU A 387 -19.39 -6.78 -13.32
C LEU A 387 -18.54 -8.00 -12.95
N LEU A 388 -18.26 -8.18 -11.65
CA LEU A 388 -17.50 -9.33 -11.19
C LEU A 388 -18.19 -10.66 -11.50
N HIS A 389 -19.52 -10.75 -11.37
CA HIS A 389 -20.26 -12.01 -11.56
C HIS A 389 -20.66 -12.30 -13.01
N GLN A 390 -21.13 -11.29 -13.74
CA GLN A 390 -21.74 -11.49 -15.07
C GLN A 390 -21.02 -10.74 -16.19
N GLY A 391 -20.12 -9.81 -15.88
CA GLY A 391 -19.33 -9.12 -16.88
C GLY A 391 -18.34 -10.05 -17.61
N PRO A 392 -17.89 -9.70 -18.83
CA PRO A 392 -16.81 -10.41 -19.49
C PRO A 392 -15.58 -10.38 -18.58
N ALA A 393 -15.06 -11.56 -18.22
CA ALA A 393 -14.08 -11.70 -17.15
C ALA A 393 -12.73 -11.06 -17.50
N LEU A 394 -12.29 -10.09 -16.68
CA LEU A 394 -10.96 -9.47 -16.71
C LEU A 394 -10.38 -9.29 -15.29
N VAL A 395 -11.07 -9.82 -14.28
CA VAL A 395 -10.85 -9.48 -12.87
C VAL A 395 -10.66 -10.74 -12.03
N ALA A 396 -9.53 -10.83 -11.32
CA ALA A 396 -9.36 -11.73 -10.19
C ALA A 396 -9.75 -11.01 -8.89
N ALA A 397 -10.39 -11.71 -7.95
CA ALA A 397 -10.81 -11.11 -6.68
C ALA A 397 -9.89 -11.52 -5.52
N GLU A 398 -9.74 -10.63 -4.54
CA GLU A 398 -9.02 -10.90 -3.30
C GLU A 398 -9.84 -10.41 -2.13
N PHE A 399 -10.41 -11.36 -1.39
CA PHE A 399 -11.20 -11.09 -0.19
C PHE A 399 -10.28 -11.05 1.01
N ILE A 400 -10.40 -10.01 1.83
CA ILE A 400 -9.64 -9.89 3.08
C ILE A 400 -10.66 -9.75 4.21
N ALA A 401 -10.68 -10.66 5.17
CA ALA A 401 -11.63 -10.59 6.28
C ALA A 401 -10.96 -10.82 7.63
N VAL A 402 -11.64 -10.39 8.69
CA VAL A 402 -11.19 -10.55 10.07
C VAL A 402 -12.16 -11.49 10.76
N ALA A 403 -11.68 -12.54 11.43
CA ALA A 403 -12.52 -13.57 12.02
C ALA A 403 -13.23 -13.11 13.31
N MET A 404 -12.56 -12.26 14.09
CA MET A 404 -13.12 -11.71 15.33
C MET A 404 -13.57 -10.25 15.13
N PRO A 405 -14.79 -9.88 15.57
CA PRO A 405 -15.28 -8.52 15.43
C PRO A 405 -14.48 -7.54 16.30
N GLY A 406 -14.30 -6.32 15.80
CA GLY A 406 -13.78 -5.18 16.57
C GLY A 406 -14.84 -4.39 17.35
N HIS A 407 -16.04 -4.96 17.51
CA HIS A 407 -17.21 -4.31 18.11
C HIS A 407 -18.07 -5.34 18.85
N ASP A 408 -19.04 -4.85 19.62
CA ASP A 408 -19.95 -5.60 20.48
C ASP A 408 -21.39 -5.71 19.91
N LEU A 409 -21.61 -5.27 18.66
CA LEU A 409 -22.89 -5.40 17.95
C LEU A 409 -23.18 -6.87 17.54
N ALA A 410 -24.19 -7.47 18.17
CA ALA A 410 -24.62 -8.85 17.93
C ALA A 410 -25.13 -9.10 16.50
N GLY A 411 -24.72 -10.22 15.88
CA GLY A 411 -25.18 -10.68 14.57
C GLY A 411 -24.60 -9.95 13.35
N HIS A 412 -24.06 -8.73 13.53
CA HIS A 412 -23.48 -7.95 12.42
C HIS A 412 -22.29 -8.65 11.76
N HIS A 413 -21.38 -9.20 12.57
CA HIS A 413 -20.14 -9.78 12.06
C HIS A 413 -20.37 -11.10 11.31
N ASP A 414 -21.26 -11.96 11.82
CA ASP A 414 -21.60 -13.21 11.15
C ASP A 414 -22.26 -12.97 9.79
N ILE A 415 -23.15 -11.96 9.69
CA ILE A 415 -23.75 -11.56 8.41
C ILE A 415 -22.67 -11.08 7.42
N LEU A 416 -21.71 -10.28 7.89
CA LEU A 416 -20.60 -9.78 7.07
C LEU A 416 -19.74 -10.94 6.53
N LEU A 417 -19.35 -11.88 7.39
CA LEU A 417 -18.52 -13.02 7.00
C LEU A 417 -19.28 -14.01 6.11
N ALA A 418 -20.57 -14.25 6.39
CA ALA A 418 -21.42 -15.08 5.53
C ALA A 418 -21.50 -14.50 4.12
N ASN A 419 -21.65 -13.17 4.00
CA ASN A 419 -21.62 -12.48 2.72
C ASN A 419 -20.27 -12.64 2.00
N MET A 420 -19.15 -12.46 2.70
CA MET A 420 -17.81 -12.64 2.13
C MET A 420 -17.64 -14.04 1.54
N LEU A 421 -17.91 -15.07 2.33
CA LEU A 421 -17.76 -16.48 1.93
C LEU A 421 -18.72 -16.84 0.80
N ALA A 422 -19.96 -16.35 0.84
CA ALA A 422 -20.93 -16.57 -0.22
C ALA A 422 -20.50 -15.91 -1.54
N GLN A 423 -19.88 -14.73 -1.51
CA GLN A 423 -19.35 -14.09 -2.72
C GLN A 423 -18.17 -14.86 -3.31
N ALA A 424 -17.22 -15.30 -2.49
CA ALA A 424 -16.10 -16.13 -2.94
C ALA A 424 -16.60 -17.46 -3.55
N GLN A 425 -17.60 -18.10 -2.92
CA GLN A 425 -18.24 -19.30 -3.45
C GLN A 425 -19.00 -19.04 -4.76
N ALA A 426 -19.76 -17.95 -4.85
CA ALA A 426 -20.55 -17.61 -6.03
C ALA A 426 -19.67 -17.31 -7.25
N LEU A 427 -18.53 -16.63 -7.05
CA LEU A 427 -17.55 -16.39 -8.11
C LEU A 427 -16.95 -17.70 -8.65
N ALA A 428 -16.64 -18.64 -7.75
CA ALA A 428 -16.07 -19.93 -8.14
C ALA A 428 -17.10 -20.84 -8.83
N ASN A 429 -18.31 -20.95 -8.29
CA ASN A 429 -19.27 -21.97 -8.70
C ASN A 429 -20.28 -21.48 -9.74
N GLY A 430 -20.58 -20.18 -9.76
CA GLY A 430 -21.66 -19.65 -10.59
C GLY A 430 -23.04 -20.18 -10.19
N THR A 431 -23.97 -20.13 -11.14
CA THR A 431 -25.34 -20.66 -11.00
C THR A 431 -25.49 -21.94 -11.81
N ALA A 432 -26.06 -22.99 -11.22
CA ALA A 432 -26.51 -24.16 -11.96
C ALA A 432 -27.74 -23.81 -12.83
N ASP A 433 -27.76 -24.35 -14.06
CA ASP A 433 -28.88 -24.35 -15.03
C ASP A 433 -29.87 -23.16 -14.91
N PRO A 434 -29.50 -21.98 -15.42
CA PRO A 434 -30.30 -20.78 -15.22
C PRO A 434 -31.59 -20.82 -16.06
N GLU A 435 -32.74 -20.62 -15.42
CA GLU A 435 -34.05 -20.49 -16.09
C GLU A 435 -34.06 -19.44 -17.23
N THR A 436 -33.21 -18.41 -17.12
CA THR A 436 -33.02 -17.41 -18.18
C THR A 436 -31.54 -17.03 -18.34
N PRO A 437 -31.07 -16.68 -19.55
CA PRO A 437 -29.68 -16.24 -19.77
C PRO A 437 -29.26 -15.04 -18.89
N HIS A 438 -30.19 -14.16 -18.53
CA HIS A 438 -29.92 -12.98 -17.70
C HIS A 438 -29.65 -13.33 -16.23
N HIS A 439 -30.08 -14.50 -15.76
CA HIS A 439 -29.81 -14.97 -14.40
C HIS A 439 -28.54 -15.82 -14.32
N HIS A 440 -27.90 -16.10 -15.46
CA HIS A 440 -26.71 -16.93 -15.49
C HIS A 440 -25.51 -16.19 -14.87
N CYS A 441 -24.88 -16.81 -13.88
CA CYS A 441 -23.52 -16.48 -13.46
C CYS A 441 -22.61 -17.63 -13.91
N PRO A 442 -21.64 -17.38 -14.81
CA PRO A 442 -20.83 -18.45 -15.41
C PRO A 442 -19.88 -19.17 -14.42
N GLY A 443 -19.64 -18.61 -13.24
CA GLY A 443 -18.68 -19.16 -12.29
C GLY A 443 -17.25 -19.18 -12.86
N ASN A 444 -16.40 -20.06 -12.32
CA ASN A 444 -15.00 -20.23 -12.71
C ASN A 444 -14.16 -18.94 -12.63
N ARG A 445 -14.55 -18.01 -11.73
CA ARG A 445 -13.85 -16.74 -11.52
C ARG A 445 -12.92 -16.86 -10.32
N PRO A 446 -11.61 -16.68 -10.51
CA PRO A 446 -10.65 -16.95 -9.46
C PRO A 446 -10.72 -15.94 -8.33
N SER A 447 -10.53 -16.43 -7.10
CA SER A 447 -10.37 -15.57 -5.93
C SER A 447 -9.38 -16.11 -4.91
N THR A 448 -8.72 -15.19 -4.22
CA THR A 448 -7.94 -15.44 -3.01
C THR A 448 -8.75 -15.02 -1.79
N VAL A 449 -8.69 -15.78 -0.71
CA VAL A 449 -9.24 -15.40 0.59
C VAL A 449 -8.10 -15.24 1.59
N ILE A 450 -7.97 -14.07 2.19
CA ILE A 450 -7.03 -13.78 3.27
C ILE A 450 -7.84 -13.56 4.54
N LEU A 451 -7.58 -14.36 5.57
CA LEU A 451 -8.24 -14.23 6.88
C LEU A 451 -7.23 -13.79 7.93
N LEU A 452 -7.58 -12.74 8.67
CA LEU A 452 -6.89 -12.37 9.91
C LEU A 452 -7.71 -12.87 11.09
N LYS A 453 -7.08 -13.51 12.08
CA LYS A 453 -7.76 -13.90 13.32
C LYS A 453 -8.37 -12.70 14.03
N THR A 454 -7.62 -11.61 14.14
CA THR A 454 -8.00 -10.32 14.72
C THR A 454 -7.35 -9.22 13.90
N LEU A 455 -7.98 -8.04 13.84
CA LEU A 455 -7.33 -6.84 13.32
C LEU A 455 -6.75 -6.05 14.49
N ASP A 456 -5.61 -6.53 14.97
CA ASP A 456 -4.76 -5.88 15.96
C ASP A 456 -3.51 -5.29 15.28
N PRO A 457 -2.70 -4.47 15.98
CA PRO A 457 -1.55 -3.83 15.35
C PRO A 457 -0.60 -4.84 14.71
N TYR A 458 -0.31 -5.95 15.40
CA TYR A 458 0.58 -7.00 14.91
C TYR A 458 0.10 -7.59 13.57
N ARG A 459 -1.17 -8.02 13.49
CA ARG A 459 -1.72 -8.64 12.28
C ARG A 459 -1.90 -7.66 11.13
N LEU A 460 -2.17 -6.39 11.42
CA LEU A 460 -2.11 -5.35 10.39
C LEU A 460 -0.69 -5.18 9.84
N GLY A 461 0.32 -5.20 10.71
CA GLY A 461 1.72 -5.14 10.31
C GLY A 461 2.11 -6.29 9.39
N MET A 462 1.69 -7.51 9.75
CA MET A 462 1.87 -8.68 8.90
C MET A 462 1.21 -8.52 7.54
N LEU A 463 -0.05 -8.05 7.50
CA LEU A 463 -0.80 -7.87 6.26
C LEU A 463 -0.13 -6.84 5.34
N LEU A 464 0.31 -5.71 5.86
CA LEU A 464 0.97 -4.68 5.05
C LEU A 464 2.32 -5.18 4.53
N ALA A 465 3.14 -5.80 5.37
CA ALA A 465 4.43 -6.39 4.96
C ALA A 465 4.27 -7.54 3.96
N LEU A 466 3.18 -8.31 4.02
CA LEU A 466 2.84 -9.35 3.04
C LEU A 466 2.79 -8.75 1.62
N TYR A 467 2.11 -7.61 1.44
CA TYR A 467 2.02 -6.95 0.14
C TYR A 467 3.31 -6.24 -0.26
N GLU A 468 4.08 -5.70 0.68
CA GLU A 468 5.40 -5.11 0.36
C GLU A 468 6.35 -6.16 -0.23
N HIS A 469 6.38 -7.36 0.35
CA HIS A 469 7.20 -8.45 -0.16
C HIS A 469 6.64 -9.07 -1.43
N LYS A 470 5.31 -9.11 -1.58
CA LYS A 470 4.66 -9.50 -2.84
C LYS A 470 5.16 -8.61 -3.98
N VAL A 471 5.18 -7.29 -3.78
CA VAL A 471 5.70 -6.33 -4.77
C VAL A 471 7.15 -6.63 -5.14
N MET A 472 8.00 -6.91 -4.16
CA MET A 472 9.41 -7.21 -4.45
C MET A 472 9.56 -8.50 -5.23
N ALA A 473 8.82 -9.56 -4.87
CA ALA A 473 8.86 -10.83 -5.58
C ALA A 473 8.40 -10.68 -7.05
N GLU A 474 7.30 -9.96 -7.30
CA GLU A 474 6.84 -9.66 -8.66
C GLU A 474 7.87 -8.84 -9.45
N GLY A 475 8.46 -7.81 -8.82
CA GLY A 475 9.50 -6.98 -9.43
C GLY A 475 10.74 -7.78 -9.82
N ALA A 476 11.13 -8.74 -8.98
CA ALA A 476 12.22 -9.66 -9.25
C ALA A 476 11.91 -10.58 -10.44
N ILE A 477 10.68 -11.15 -10.50
CA ILE A 477 10.24 -11.99 -11.62
C ILE A 477 10.34 -11.25 -12.96
N TRP A 478 9.90 -10.00 -12.99
CA TRP A 478 9.93 -9.16 -14.19
C TRP A 478 11.27 -8.49 -14.47
N ASN A 479 12.26 -8.66 -13.58
CA ASN A 479 13.55 -7.98 -13.67
C ASN A 479 13.37 -6.46 -13.84
N ILE A 480 12.48 -5.83 -13.06
CA ILE A 480 12.22 -4.38 -13.06
C ILE A 480 12.69 -3.73 -11.76
N ASN A 481 12.80 -2.39 -11.77
CA ASN A 481 13.05 -1.65 -10.56
C ASN A 481 11.74 -1.29 -9.83
N SER A 482 11.39 -2.01 -8.76
CA SER A 482 10.20 -1.72 -7.96
C SER A 482 10.29 -0.44 -7.12
N PHE A 483 11.45 0.22 -7.09
CA PHE A 483 11.77 1.21 -6.04
C PHE A 483 11.99 2.63 -6.55
N ASP A 484 12.00 2.83 -7.87
CA ASP A 484 11.95 4.15 -8.51
C ASP A 484 10.51 4.56 -8.90
N GLN A 485 10.37 5.78 -9.45
CA GLN A 485 9.09 6.30 -9.96
C GLN A 485 9.26 7.42 -11.01
N PHE A 486 10.12 7.26 -12.01
CA PHE A 486 10.38 8.33 -13.00
C PHE A 486 9.12 8.77 -13.78
N GLY A 487 8.12 7.90 -13.92
CA GLY A 487 6.88 8.18 -14.63
C GLY A 487 6.10 9.41 -14.11
N VAL A 488 6.32 9.84 -12.87
CA VAL A 488 5.61 11.01 -12.29
C VAL A 488 6.25 12.36 -12.67
N GLN A 489 7.45 12.36 -13.26
CA GLN A 489 8.23 13.59 -13.48
C GLN A 489 7.69 14.46 -14.62
N LEU A 490 7.19 13.87 -15.70
CA LEU A 490 6.70 14.62 -16.86
C LEU A 490 5.54 15.56 -16.50
N GLY A 491 4.55 15.07 -15.74
CA GLY A 491 3.44 15.89 -15.26
C GLY A 491 3.91 17.06 -14.38
N LYS A 492 4.86 16.81 -13.48
CA LYS A 492 5.47 17.85 -12.61
C LYS A 492 6.22 18.90 -13.42
N ALA A 493 6.94 18.51 -14.47
CA ALA A 493 7.65 19.44 -15.35
C ALA A 493 6.69 20.33 -16.17
N LEU A 494 5.51 19.81 -16.52
CA LEU A 494 4.50 20.54 -17.30
C LEU A 494 3.59 21.45 -16.45
N SER A 495 3.36 21.12 -15.17
CA SER A 495 2.42 21.88 -14.32
C SER A 495 2.86 23.32 -14.05
N GLY A 496 4.15 23.57 -13.85
CA GLY A 496 4.71 24.92 -13.63
C GLY A 496 4.43 25.88 -14.80
N PRO A 497 4.85 25.55 -16.04
CA PRO A 497 4.52 26.35 -17.22
C PRO A 497 3.02 26.58 -17.42
N VAL A 498 2.18 25.57 -17.18
CA VAL A 498 0.73 25.69 -17.27
C VAL A 498 0.16 26.61 -16.18
N LEU A 499 0.71 26.58 -14.96
CA LEU A 499 0.35 27.49 -13.88
C LEU A 499 0.70 28.95 -14.23
N SER A 500 1.91 29.19 -14.76
CA SER A 500 2.30 30.52 -15.26
C SER A 500 1.34 31.00 -16.36
N ALA A 501 0.98 30.11 -17.28
CA ALA A 501 0.00 30.45 -18.31
C ALA A 501 -1.38 30.75 -17.71
N LEU A 502 -1.85 29.96 -16.73
CA LEU A 502 -3.12 30.21 -16.06
C LEU A 502 -3.17 31.58 -15.38
N LYS A 503 -2.05 32.04 -14.81
CA LYS A 503 -1.89 33.37 -14.20
C LYS A 503 -1.80 34.53 -15.20
N GLY A 504 -1.62 34.23 -16.49
CA GLY A 504 -1.46 35.23 -17.54
C GLY A 504 0.00 35.61 -17.83
N ASP A 505 0.96 34.93 -17.20
CA ASP A 505 2.39 35.23 -17.33
C ASP A 505 3.02 34.57 -18.57
N SER A 506 2.31 33.63 -19.21
CA SER A 506 2.76 32.95 -20.42
C SER A 506 1.60 32.43 -21.27
N THR A 507 1.93 31.88 -22.44
CA THR A 507 1.00 31.21 -23.36
C THR A 507 1.41 29.73 -23.47
N PRO A 508 0.48 28.76 -23.32
CA PRO A 508 0.83 27.34 -23.48
C PRO A 508 1.05 27.01 -24.95
N ASN A 509 1.97 26.07 -25.22
CA ASN A 509 2.26 25.60 -26.58
C ASN A 509 1.26 24.55 -27.09
N ASP A 510 0.60 23.82 -26.18
CA ASP A 510 -0.38 22.79 -26.54
C ASP A 510 -1.76 23.42 -26.87
N PRO A 511 -2.31 23.21 -28.09
CA PRO A 511 -3.57 23.83 -28.50
C PRO A 511 -4.78 23.46 -27.63
N ALA A 512 -4.86 22.22 -27.15
CA ALA A 512 -5.96 21.77 -26.29
C ALA A 512 -5.90 22.47 -24.92
N THR A 513 -4.71 22.56 -24.34
CA THR A 513 -4.44 23.30 -23.11
C THR A 513 -4.76 24.78 -23.28
N ALA A 514 -4.37 25.40 -24.41
CA ALA A 514 -4.69 26.80 -24.72
C ALA A 514 -6.20 27.06 -24.74
N ALA A 515 -6.96 26.17 -25.40
CA ALA A 515 -8.42 26.27 -25.46
C ALA A 515 -9.06 26.13 -24.07
N ALA A 516 -8.58 25.19 -23.25
CA ALA A 516 -9.05 25.01 -21.88
C ALA A 516 -8.74 26.24 -21.01
N LEU A 517 -7.53 26.80 -21.08
CA LEU A 517 -7.17 28.01 -20.35
C LEU A 517 -8.01 29.21 -20.78
N ALA A 518 -8.29 29.37 -22.07
CA ALA A 518 -9.18 30.43 -22.55
C ALA A 518 -10.59 30.29 -21.96
N LYS A 519 -11.12 29.06 -21.89
CA LYS A 519 -12.41 28.78 -21.26
C LYS A 519 -12.40 29.10 -19.76
N LEU A 520 -11.36 28.69 -19.04
CA LEU A 520 -11.20 28.97 -17.61
C LEU A 520 -11.13 30.47 -17.32
N ARG A 521 -10.37 31.23 -18.13
CA ARG A 521 -10.29 32.69 -18.03
C ARG A 521 -11.65 33.34 -18.26
N ALA A 522 -12.39 32.92 -19.28
CA ALA A 522 -13.73 33.44 -19.58
C ALA A 522 -14.77 33.15 -18.49
N TRP A 523 -14.57 32.13 -17.64
CA TRP A 523 -15.44 31.86 -16.49
C TRP A 523 -15.04 32.61 -15.23
N ARG A 524 -13.81 33.14 -15.16
CA ARG A 524 -13.27 33.88 -14.01
C ARG A 524 -13.33 35.40 -14.18
N SER A 525 -13.52 35.87 -15.42
CA SER A 525 -13.88 37.26 -15.74
C SER A 525 -15.36 37.51 -15.47
#